data_AF-A0A1H9PBD3-F1
#
_entry.id   AF-A0A1H9PBD3-F1
#
_cell.length_a   1.000
_cell.length_b   1.000
_cell.length_c   1.000
_cell.angle_alpha   90.00
_cell.angle_beta   90.00
_cell.angle_gamma   90.00
#
_symmetry.space_group_name_H-M   'P 1'
#
loop_
_entity.id
_entity.type
_entity.pdbx_description
1 polymer ?
#
loop_
_entity_poly.entity_id
_entity_poly.type
_entity_poly.pdbx_seq_one_letter_code
_entity_poly.pdbx_strand_id
1 'polypeptide(L)' 'MGLLGIIVLILASFIINYIAIGALVLWLSFLVMTDIYFGLTIPVAIVLALYSLVLMLHKENIKRIKTGEEVTVRSAFNR' A
#
# COMPACT_ATOMS: atom_id res chain seq x y z
N MET A 1 -11.63 -3.56 -10.31
CA MET A 1 -10.63 -3.21 -9.28
C MET A 1 -9.18 -3.43 -9.69
N GLY A 2 -8.82 -4.51 -10.41
CA GLY A 2 -7.41 -4.80 -10.72
C GLY A 2 -6.62 -3.62 -11.31
N LEU A 3 -7.10 -3.03 -12.41
CA LEU A 3 -6.42 -1.90 -13.05
C LEU A 3 -6.41 -0.63 -12.18
N LEU A 4 -7.52 -0.33 -11.48
CA LEU A 4 -7.59 0.80 -10.57
C LEU A 4 -6.61 0.66 -9.40
N GLY A 5 -6.44 -0.54 -8.86
CA GLY A 5 -5.47 -0.82 -7.81
C GLY A 5 -4.04 -0.59 -8.28
N ILE A 6 -3.71 -0.99 -9.52
CA ILE A 6 -2.39 -0.72 -10.11
C ILE A 6 -2.16 0.79 -10.25
N ILE A 7 -3.17 1.54 -10.72
CA ILE A 7 -3.08 3.00 -10.83
C ILE A 7 -2.85 3.65 -9.45
N VAL A 8 -3.61 3.23 -8.43
CA VAL A 8 -3.45 3.73 -7.04
C VAL A 8 -2.04 3.46 -6.52
N LEU A 9 -1.53 2.24 -6.71
CA LEU A 9 -0.17 1.87 -6.32
C LEU A 9 0.86 2.79 -6.98
N ILE A 10 0.81 2.89 -8.31
CA ILE A 10 1.76 3.70 -9.08
C ILE A 10 1.70 5.15 -8.62
N LEU A 11 0.52 5.78 -8.64
CA LEU A 11 0.39 7.20 -8.28
C LEU A 11 0.86 7.47 -6.85
N ALA A 12 0.43 6.66 -5.87
CA ALA A 12 0.85 6.84 -4.49
C ALA A 12 2.37 6.65 -4.32
N SER A 13 2.95 5.63 -4.96
CA SER A 13 4.40 5.40 -4.92
C SER A 13 5.20 6.55 -5.53
N PHE A 14 4.76 7.12 -6.65
CA PHE A 14 5.44 8.24 -7.30
C PHE A 14 5.30 9.55 -6.50
N ILE A 15 4.10 9.85 -5.99
CA ILE A 15 3.83 11.06 -5.22
C ILE A 15 4.64 11.06 -3.91
N ILE A 16 4.64 9.94 -3.18
CA ILE A 16 5.33 9.81 -1.88
C ILE A 16 6.79 9.38 -2.04
N ASN A 17 7.19 8.98 -3.25
CA ASN A 17 8.54 8.52 -3.61
C ASN A 17 8.98 7.20 -2.92
N TYR A 18 8.04 6.36 -2.49
CA TYR A 18 8.32 5.05 -1.88
C TYR A 18 7.30 3.99 -2.30
N ILE A 19 7.77 2.85 -2.82
CA ILE A 19 6.91 1.73 -3.22
C ILE A 19 6.15 1.15 -2.02
N ALA A 20 6.84 1.01 -0.89
CA ALA A 20 6.27 0.53 0.37
C ALA A 20 5.01 1.32 0.78
N ILE A 21 5.04 2.65 0.67
CA ILE A 21 3.88 3.48 1.02
C ILE A 21 2.75 3.30 0.00
N GLY A 22 3.07 3.19 -1.30
CA GLY A 22 2.06 2.91 -2.31
C GLY A 22 1.35 1.56 -2.07
N ALA A 23 2.06 0.54 -1.61
CA ALA A 23 1.47 -0.75 -1.25
C ALA A 23 0.51 -0.62 -0.05
N LEU A 24 0.86 0.17 0.97
CA LEU A 24 -0.05 0.45 2.09
C LEU A 24 -1.32 1.17 1.64
N VAL A 25 -1.19 2.18 0.77
CA VAL A 25 -2.32 2.93 0.22
C VAL A 25 -3.22 2.04 -0.65
N LEU A 26 -2.63 1.16 -1.46
CA LEU A 26 -3.37 0.17 -2.24
C LEU A 26 -4.23 -0.72 -1.35
N TRP A 27 -3.65 -1.33 -0.31
CA TRP A 27 -4.41 -2.23 0.56
C TRP A 27 -5.46 -1.49 1.39
N LEU A 28 -5.18 -0.25 1.81
CA LEU A 28 -6.18 0.61 2.43
C LEU A 28 -7.35 0.89 1.46
N SER A 29 -7.06 1.16 0.19
CA SER A 29 -8.10 1.36 -0.82
C SER A 29 -8.96 0.10 -1.02
N PHE A 30 -8.34 -1.10 -1.01
CA PHE A 30 -9.09 -2.35 -1.07
C PHE A 30 -9.98 -2.53 0.15
N LEU A 31 -9.50 -2.21 1.35
CA LEU A 31 -10.29 -2.27 2.57
C LEU A 31 -11.52 -1.36 2.49
N VAL A 32 -11.32 -0.08 2.14
CA VAL A 32 -12.40 0.91 2.01
C VAL A 32 -13.41 0.49 0.94
N MET A 33 -12.95 0.08 -0.23
CA MET A 33 -13.88 -0.32 -1.30
C MET A 33 -14.64 -1.60 -0.93
N THR A 34 -13.99 -2.56 -0.26
CA THR A 34 -14.67 -3.80 0.17
C THR A 34 -15.76 -3.49 1.18
N ASP A 35 -15.50 -2.57 2.11
CA ASP A 35 -16.51 -2.10 3.07
C ASP A 35 -17.68 -1.37 2.38
N ILE A 36 -17.40 -0.51 1.39
CA ILE A 36 -18.44 0.18 0.61
C ILE A 36 -19.33 -0.80 -0.16
N TYR A 37 -18.77 -1.84 -0.78
CA TYR A 37 -19.53 -2.77 -1.62
C TYR A 37 -20.20 -3.92 -0.87
N PHE A 38 -19.59 -4.40 0.21
CA PHE A 38 -20.04 -5.61 0.92
C PHE A 38 -20.47 -5.34 2.36
N GLY A 39 -20.22 -4.14 2.91
CA GLY A 39 -20.43 -3.82 4.32
C GLY A 39 -19.56 -4.66 5.26
N LEU A 40 -19.83 -4.59 6.57
CA LEU A 40 -19.14 -5.35 7.64
C LEU A 40 -19.44 -6.87 7.58
N THR A 41 -18.97 -7.51 6.52
CA THR A 41 -19.15 -8.93 6.22
C THR A 41 -17.80 -9.66 6.17
N ILE A 42 -17.82 -10.97 5.95
CA ILE A 42 -16.63 -11.83 5.85
C ILE A 42 -15.56 -11.26 4.89
N PRO A 43 -15.90 -10.74 3.69
CA PRO A 43 -14.93 -10.06 2.81
C PRO A 43 -14.13 -8.95 3.50
N VAL A 44 -14.77 -8.09 4.30
CA VAL A 44 -14.07 -7.00 5.01
C VAL A 44 -13.13 -7.57 6.07
N ALA A 45 -13.55 -8.62 6.80
CA ALA A 45 -12.69 -9.28 7.78
C ALA A 45 -11.42 -9.87 7.14
N ILE A 46 -11.56 -10.48 5.95
CA ILE A 46 -10.42 -11.02 5.20
C ILE A 46 -9.47 -9.89 4.78
N VAL A 47 -10.01 -8.83 4.18
CA VAL A 47 -9.17 -7.71 3.70
C VAL A 47 -8.53 -6.95 4.87
N LEU A 48 -9.20 -6.85 6.02
CA LEU A 48 -8.65 -6.27 7.24
C LEU A 48 -7.47 -7.09 7.77
N ALA A 49 -7.58 -8.43 7.76
CA ALA A 49 -6.49 -9.31 8.14
C ALA A 49 -5.29 -9.16 7.18
N LEU A 50 -5.54 -9.09 5.87
CA LEU A 50 -4.52 -8.87 4.85
C LEU A 50 -3.86 -7.49 5.01
N TYR A 51 -4.63 -6.43 5.25
CA TYR A 51 -4.10 -5.09 5.53
C TYR A 51 -3.20 -5.09 6.77
N SER A 52 -3.60 -5.81 7.82
CA SER A 52 -2.80 -5.96 9.05
C SER A 52 -1.47 -6.68 8.77
N LEU A 53 -1.48 -7.75 7.98
CA LEU A 53 -0.25 -8.44 7.55
C LEU A 53 0.66 -7.51 6.73
N VAL A 54 0.08 -6.72 5.84
CA VAL A 54 0.80 -5.76 5.02
C VAL A 54 1.48 -4.68 5.88
N LEU A 55 0.80 -4.18 6.92
CA LEU A 55 1.40 -3.26 7.90
C LEU A 55 2.59 -3.89 8.63
N MET A 56 2.48 -5.17 9.02
CA MET A 56 3.56 -5.89 9.67
C MET A 56 4.77 -6.07 8.74
N LEU A 57 4.54 -6.50 7.51
CA LEU A 57 5.60 -6.73 6.51
C LEU A 57 6.33 -5.43 6.13
N HIS A 58 5.62 -4.30 6.06
CA HIS A 58 6.22 -3.02 5.69
C HIS A 58 6.76 -2.23 6.89
N LYS A 59 6.69 -2.76 8.11
CA LYS A 59 7.21 -2.08 9.31
C LYS A 59 8.70 -1.75 9.17
N GLU A 60 9.48 -2.67 8.60
CA GLU A 60 10.91 -2.43 8.34
C GLU A 60 11.14 -1.38 7.26
N ASN A 61 10.36 -1.40 6.18
CA ASN A 61 10.42 -0.35 5.15
C ASN A 61 10.11 1.02 5.77
N ILE A 62 9.08 1.12 6.61
CA ILE A 62 8.75 2.38 7.32
C ILE A 62 9.91 2.83 8.21
N LYS A 63 10.59 1.89 8.89
CA LYS A 63 11.79 2.22 9.67
C LYS A 63 12.90 2.76 8.77
N ARG A 64 13.18 2.10 7.64
CA ARG A 64 14.19 2.54 6.66
C ARG A 64 13.82 3.87 5.99
N ILE A 65 12.54 4.16 5.78
CA ILE A 65 12.07 5.47 5.28
C ILE A 65 12.44 6.57 6.29
N LYS A 66 12.25 6.33 7.59
CA LYS A 66 12.60 7.30 8.64
C LYS A 66 14.11 7.54 8.76
N THR A 67 14.93 6.53 8.48
CA THR A 67 16.40 6.64 8.47
C THR A 67 16.96 7.09 7.13
N GLY A 68 16.13 7.21 6.08
CA GLY A 68 16.55 7.57 4.73
C GLY A 68 17.25 6.44 3.95
N GLU A 69 17.23 5.22 4.47
CA GLU A 69 17.88 4.04 3.87
C GLU A 69 16.99 3.31 2.86
N GLU A 70 15.68 3.60 2.83
CA GLU A 70 14.76 2.95 1.90
C GLU A 70 14.96 3.48 0.47
N VAL A 71 15.03 2.55 -0.49
CA VAL A 71 15.15 2.88 -1.91
C VAL A 71 13.93 3.68 -2.37
N THR A 72 14.21 4.83 -2.97
CA THR A 72 13.17 5.71 -3.49
C THR A 72 12.75 5.32 -4.90
N VAL A 73 11.53 5.67 -5.30
CA VAL A 73 11.07 5.47 -6.68
C VAL A 73 11.98 6.22 -7.66
N ARG A 74 12.31 7.47 -7.36
CA ARG A 74 13.21 8.29 -8.21
C ARG A 74 14.60 7.70 -8.36
N SER A 75 15.17 7.10 -7.31
CA SER A 75 16.50 6.47 -7.42
C SER A 75 16.54 5.28 -8.37
N ALA A 76 15.41 4.65 -8.66
CA ALA A 76 15.34 3.57 -9.66
C ALA A 76 15.46 4.08 -11.11
N PHE A 77 15.12 5.36 -11.37
CA PHE A 77 15.19 5.98 -12.69
C PHE A 77 16.50 6.70 -12.97
N ASN A 78 17.29 6.99 -11.93
CA ASN A 78 18.59 7.67 -12.04
C ASN A 78 19.77 6.67 -12.05
N ARG A 79 19.54 5.46 -12.57
CA ARG A 79 20.58 4.45 -12.79
C ARG A 79 21.08 4.47 -14.22
#